data_AF-A0A8T4MZ75-F1
#
_entry.id   AF-A0A8T4MZ75-F1
#
_cell.length_a   1.000
_cell.length_b   1.000
_cell.length_c   1.000
_cell.angle_alpha   90.00
_cell.angle_beta   90.00
_cell.angle_gamma   90.00
#
_symmetry.space_group_name_H-M   'P 1'
#
loop_
_entity.id
_entity.type
_entity.pdbx_description
1 polymer ?
#
loop_
_entity_poly.entity_id
_entity_poly.type
_entity_poly.pdbx_seq_one_letter_code
_entity_poly.pdbx_strand_id
1 'polypeptide(L)'
;MREDILGMLKNAIEHGGNPARVAQSLINSGYPAQEVQQALTYITNAIPQQSSTQGNPNSQVTSQTINQNQPQTQGMPSVPTPPISQVSPQIQTPPAPQYILKPLPSTKYNPGGTGKLIFMIFILLILVGSLISVIIFKDKILNWIS
;
A
#
# COMPACT_ATOMS: atom_id res chain seq x y z
N MET A 1 -5.28 -8.84 -12.40
CA MET A 1 -4.78 -8.00 -11.29
C MET A 1 -4.99 -6.56 -11.66
N ARG A 2 -5.37 -5.73 -10.69
CA ARG A 2 -5.53 -4.29 -10.87
C ARG A 2 -4.17 -3.59 -10.81
N GLU A 3 -3.76 -2.94 -11.90
CA GLU A 3 -2.45 -2.27 -12.03
C GLU A 3 -2.31 -1.07 -11.10
N ASP A 4 -3.42 -0.43 -10.74
CA ASP A 4 -3.49 0.68 -9.80
C ASP A 4 -3.11 0.25 -8.37
N ILE A 5 -3.57 -0.92 -7.91
CA ILE A 5 -3.17 -1.50 -6.62
C ILE A 5 -1.65 -1.72 -6.58
N LEU A 6 -1.11 -2.25 -7.67
CA LEU A 6 0.32 -2.52 -7.81
C LEU A 6 1.13 -1.23 -7.77
N GLY A 7 0.67 -0.20 -8.50
CA GLY A 7 1.29 1.13 -8.52
C GLY A 7 1.29 1.80 -7.15
N MET A 8 0.19 1.68 -6.40
CA MET A 8 0.09 2.24 -5.04
C MET A 8 1.01 1.53 -4.05
N LEU A 9 1.05 0.19 -4.05
CA LEU A 9 1.96 -0.56 -3.19
C LEU A 9 3.42 -0.28 -3.55
N LYS A 10 3.77 -0.27 -4.84
CA LYS A 10 5.12 0.02 -5.33
C LYS A 10 5.57 1.42 -4.90
N ASN A 11 4.74 2.43 -5.14
CA ASN A 11 5.03 3.80 -4.73
C ASN A 11 5.25 3.90 -3.21
N ALA A 12 4.42 3.21 -2.41
CA ALA A 12 4.59 3.23 -0.97
C ALA A 12 5.89 2.56 -0.51
N ILE A 13 6.29 1.44 -1.14
CA ILE A 13 7.55 0.74 -0.85
C ILE A 13 8.76 1.60 -1.25
N GLU A 14 8.71 2.25 -2.41
CA GLU A 14 9.77 3.15 -2.89
C GLU A 14 10.04 4.31 -1.91
N HIS A 15 9.01 4.74 -1.17
CA HIS A 15 9.11 5.79 -0.15
C HIS A 15 9.36 5.23 1.27
N GLY A 16 9.70 3.94 1.42
CA GLY A 16 10.01 3.30 2.71
C GLY A 16 8.77 2.94 3.55
N GLY A 17 7.58 2.93 2.95
CA GLY A 17 6.34 2.53 3.60
C GLY A 17 6.23 1.01 3.80
N ASN A 18 5.58 0.60 4.89
CA ASN A 18 5.31 -0.82 5.15
C ASN A 18 4.20 -1.33 4.20
N PRO A 19 4.48 -2.33 3.35
CA PRO A 19 3.54 -2.76 2.32
C PRO A 19 2.28 -3.43 2.89
N ALA A 20 2.36 -4.09 4.06
CA ALA A 20 1.20 -4.68 4.73
C ALA A 20 0.25 -3.60 5.27
N ARG A 21 0.80 -2.48 5.77
CA ARG A 21 -0.01 -1.34 6.23
C ARG A 21 -0.74 -0.64 5.08
N VAL A 22 -0.09 -0.55 3.93
CA VAL A 22 -0.67 0.03 2.70
C VAL A 22 -1.75 -0.88 2.16
N ALA A 23 -1.49 -2.19 2.08
CA ALA A 23 -2.47 -3.19 1.72
C ALA A 23 -3.74 -3.08 2.58
N GLN A 24 -3.59 -2.99 3.90
CA GLN A 24 -4.73 -2.79 4.80
C GLN A 24 -5.49 -1.48 4.52
N SER A 25 -4.77 -0.41 4.20
CA SER A 25 -5.39 0.88 3.86
C SER A 25 -6.20 0.81 2.55
N LEU A 26 -5.73 0.04 1.56
CA LEU A 26 -6.46 -0.19 0.32
C LEU A 26 -7.73 -1.01 0.57
N ILE A 27 -7.66 -2.05 1.39
CA ILE A 27 -8.85 -2.83 1.79
C ILE A 27 -9.90 -1.92 2.44
N ASN A 28 -9.46 -1.05 3.35
CA ASN A 28 -10.34 -0.08 4.01
C ASN A 28 -10.89 1.00 3.07
N SER A 29 -10.25 1.21 1.92
CA SER A 29 -10.67 2.18 0.90
C SER A 29 -11.66 1.58 -0.12
N GLY A 30 -12.06 0.32 0.06
CA GLY A 30 -13.02 -0.37 -0.80
C GLY A 30 -12.40 -1.23 -1.90
N TYR A 31 -11.07 -1.43 -1.90
CA TYR A 31 -10.43 -2.38 -2.79
C TYR A 31 -10.65 -3.83 -2.31
N PRO A 32 -10.84 -4.79 -3.21
CA PRO A 32 -11.06 -6.17 -2.82
C PRO A 32 -9.81 -6.80 -2.22
N ALA A 33 -9.95 -7.37 -1.02
CA ALA A 33 -8.85 -7.93 -0.23
C ALA A 33 -8.04 -9.00 -0.98
N GLN A 34 -8.71 -9.82 -1.80
CA GLN A 34 -8.05 -10.85 -2.60
C GLN A 34 -7.08 -10.25 -3.62
N GLU A 35 -7.46 -9.17 -4.31
CA GLU A 35 -6.58 -8.52 -5.30
C GLU A 35 -5.42 -7.78 -4.63
N VAL A 36 -5.67 -7.18 -3.46
CA VAL A 36 -4.63 -6.50 -2.66
C VAL A 36 -3.59 -7.49 -2.15
N GLN A 37 -4.00 -8.66 -1.65
CA GLN A 37 -3.09 -9.71 -1.19
C GLN A 37 -2.27 -10.32 -2.34
N GLN A 38 -2.91 -10.51 -3.49
CA GLN A 38 -2.24 -10.95 -4.71
C GLN A 38 -1.16 -9.95 -5.14
N ALA A 39 -1.47 -8.65 -5.15
CA ALA A 39 -0.52 -7.59 -5.48
C ALA A 39 0.65 -7.52 -4.48
N LEU A 40 0.37 -7.69 -3.18
CA LEU A 40 1.39 -7.74 -2.14
C LEU A 40 2.37 -8.90 -2.39
N THR A 41 1.84 -10.10 -2.63
CA THR A 41 2.63 -11.29 -2.93
C THR A 41 3.48 -11.10 -4.19
N TYR A 42 2.88 -10.51 -5.25
CA TYR A 42 3.59 -10.23 -6.49
C TYR A 42 4.77 -9.29 -6.26
N ILE A 43 4.59 -8.20 -5.52
CA ILE A 43 5.66 -7.22 -5.28
C ILE A 43 6.75 -7.80 -4.36
N THR A 44 6.38 -8.56 -3.33
CA THR A 44 7.34 -9.27 -2.48
C THR A 44 8.21 -10.26 -3.27
N ASN A 45 7.65 -10.88 -4.31
CA ASN A 45 8.38 -11.82 -5.18
C ASN A 45 9.10 -11.14 -6.35
N ALA A 46 8.64 -9.97 -6.80
CA ALA A 46 9.20 -9.24 -7.94
C ALA A 46 10.41 -8.35 -7.57
N ILE A 47 10.55 -7.97 -6.30
CA ILE A 47 11.73 -7.27 -5.81
C ILE A 47 12.73 -8.35 -5.35
N PRO A 48 13.87 -8.56 -6.03
CA PRO A 48 14.93 -9.41 -5.48
C PRO A 48 15.29 -8.84 -4.10
N GLN A 49 15.15 -9.66 -3.06
CA GLN A 49 15.45 -9.28 -1.68
C GLN A 49 16.89 -8.77 -1.59
N GLN A 50 17.07 -7.45 -1.70
CA GLN A 50 18.26 -6.83 -1.19
C GLN A 50 18.03 -6.67 0.32
N SER A 51 18.51 -7.67 1.05
CA SER A 51 18.50 -7.74 2.50
C SER A 51 19.17 -6.50 3.09
N SER A 52 18.40 -5.46 3.39
CA SER A 52 18.83 -4.45 4.34
C SER A 52 18.51 -4.97 5.74
N THR A 53 19.50 -5.60 6.36
CA THR A 53 19.56 -5.82 7.80
C THR A 53 19.48 -4.46 8.50
N GLN A 54 18.29 -4.09 8.97
CA GLN A 54 18.15 -3.05 9.99
C GLN A 54 17.60 -3.70 11.25
N GLY A 55 18.45 -3.68 12.28
CA GLY A 55 18.30 -4.42 13.52
C GLY A 55 16.96 -4.20 14.22
N ASN A 56 16.46 -5.31 14.75
CA ASN A 56 15.44 -5.41 15.77
C ASN A 56 15.86 -4.63 17.04
N PRO A 57 14.93 -4.24 17.91
CA PRO A 57 14.76 -5.13 19.05
C PRO A 57 13.30 -5.46 19.40
N ASN A 58 13.12 -6.78 19.53
CA ASN A 58 12.32 -7.43 20.55
C ASN A 58 10.81 -7.55 20.31
N SER A 59 10.42 -8.69 19.74
CA SER A 59 9.19 -9.41 20.10
C SER A 59 9.42 -10.88 19.77
N GLN A 60 9.75 -11.67 20.79
CA GLN A 60 9.76 -13.14 20.71
C GLN A 60 8.34 -13.61 20.40
N VAL A 61 8.13 -14.09 19.18
CA VAL A 61 6.98 -14.94 18.86
C VAL A 61 7.50 -16.37 18.87
N THR A 62 7.43 -17.01 20.03
CA THR A 62 7.60 -18.46 20.14
C THR A 62 6.31 -19.10 19.64
N SER A 63 6.33 -19.59 18.40
CA SER A 63 5.32 -20.50 17.88
C SER A 63 5.39 -21.81 18.67
N GLN A 64 4.46 -22.02 19.60
CA GLN A 64 4.20 -23.34 20.17
C GLN A 64 2.92 -23.90 19.56
N THR A 65 3.12 -24.84 18.64
CA THR A 65 2.17 -25.85 18.20
C THR A 65 1.58 -26.56 19.42
N ILE A 66 0.30 -26.36 19.71
CA ILE A 66 -0.44 -27.27 20.59
C ILE A 66 -1.28 -28.18 19.71
N ASN A 67 -0.73 -29.37 19.54
CA ASN A 67 -1.42 -30.54 19.03
C ASN A 67 -2.58 -30.86 19.99
N GLN A 68 -3.78 -30.86 19.42
CA GLN A 68 -5.00 -31.39 20.01
C GLN A 68 -4.77 -32.87 20.36
N ASN A 69 -5.06 -33.28 21.60
CA ASN A 69 -5.67 -34.57 21.92
C ASN A 69 -6.15 -34.62 23.38
N GLN A 70 -7.42 -34.98 23.52
CA GLN A 70 -8.25 -35.11 24.73
C GLN A 70 -8.08 -36.52 25.38
N PRO A 71 -8.79 -36.92 26.46
CA PRO A 71 -8.21 -37.40 27.73
C PRO A 71 -8.60 -38.85 28.10
N GLN A 72 -8.33 -39.23 29.38
CA GLN A 72 -8.89 -40.33 30.23
C GLN A 72 -7.89 -41.48 30.54
N THR A 73 -7.76 -42.03 31.77
CA THR A 73 -8.67 -42.17 32.92
C THR A 73 -7.94 -42.67 34.20
N GLN A 74 -8.56 -42.39 35.35
CA GLN A 74 -8.59 -43.18 36.62
C GLN A 74 -7.38 -43.24 37.59
N GLY A 75 -7.58 -42.64 38.78
CA GLY A 75 -7.40 -43.37 40.06
C GLY A 75 -6.41 -42.80 41.11
N MET A 76 -6.95 -42.48 42.31
CA MET A 76 -6.29 -42.51 43.64
C MET A 76 -5.56 -41.23 44.17
N PRO A 77 -5.25 -41.14 45.48
CA PRO A 77 -5.94 -40.34 46.51
C PRO A 77 -5.29 -38.97 46.85
N SER A 78 -6.07 -38.16 47.57
CA SER A 78 -5.86 -36.76 47.93
C SER A 78 -4.62 -36.44 48.77
N VAL A 79 -3.80 -35.51 48.27
CA VAL A 79 -2.68 -34.85 48.98
C VAL A 79 -3.16 -33.47 49.46
N PRO A 80 -2.88 -33.04 50.71
CA PRO A 80 -3.29 -31.71 51.17
C PRO A 80 -2.46 -30.64 50.46
N THR A 81 -3.12 -29.86 49.60
CA THR A 81 -2.51 -28.74 48.88
C THR A 81 -2.65 -27.48 49.74
N PRO A 82 -1.59 -26.66 49.93
CA PRO A 82 -1.71 -25.40 50.65
C PRO A 82 -2.68 -24.43 49.94
N PRO A 83 -3.35 -23.51 50.65
CA PRO A 83 -4.31 -22.60 50.04
C PRO A 83 -3.61 -21.70 49.04
N ILE A 84 -3.92 -21.93 47.76
CA ILE A 84 -3.49 -21.07 46.67
C ILE A 84 -4.36 -19.83 46.74
N SER A 85 -3.78 -18.70 47.15
CA SER A 85 -4.43 -17.39 47.03
C SER A 85 -4.78 -17.15 45.57
N GLN A 86 -6.08 -17.30 45.23
CA GLN A 86 -6.60 -16.91 43.93
C GLN A 86 -6.64 -15.38 43.84
N VAL A 87 -5.50 -14.78 43.49
CA VAL A 87 -5.51 -13.47 42.85
C VAL A 87 -6.07 -13.67 41.45
N SER A 88 -7.36 -13.40 41.30
CA SER A 88 -7.99 -13.27 39.98
C SER A 88 -7.30 -12.11 39.24
N PRO A 89 -6.64 -12.34 38.09
CA PRO A 89 -6.20 -11.24 37.25
C PRO A 89 -7.48 -10.63 36.67
N GLN A 90 -7.88 -9.49 37.21
CA GLN A 90 -8.90 -8.67 36.58
C GLN A 90 -8.33 -8.25 35.22
N ILE A 91 -8.87 -8.83 34.15
CA ILE A 91 -8.53 -8.48 32.78
C ILE A 91 -9.00 -7.03 32.58
N GLN A 92 -8.10 -6.07 32.80
CA GLN A 92 -8.30 -4.71 32.32
C GLN A 92 -8.28 -4.80 30.80
N THR A 93 -9.47 -4.80 30.20
CA THR A 93 -9.64 -4.51 28.78
C THR A 93 -8.90 -3.22 28.48
N PRO A 94 -7.86 -3.24 27.63
CA PRO A 94 -7.20 -2.01 27.18
C PRO A 94 -8.27 -1.10 26.56
N PRO A 95 -8.24 0.22 26.85
CA PRO A 95 -9.12 1.14 26.14
C PRO A 95 -8.87 1.00 24.64
N ALA A 96 -9.94 0.82 23.88
CA ALA A 96 -9.86 0.78 22.43
C ALA A 96 -9.13 2.05 21.96
N PRO A 97 -8.10 1.92 21.08
CA PRO A 97 -7.43 3.09 20.54
C PRO A 97 -8.48 3.97 19.85
N GLN A 98 -8.73 5.14 20.44
CA GLN A 98 -9.42 6.24 19.77
C GLN A 98 -8.47 6.70 18.66
N TYR A 99 -8.63 6.09 17.48
CA TYR A 99 -8.01 6.60 16.27
C TYR A 99 -8.62 7.98 16.02
N ILE A 100 -7.93 9.03 16.48
CA ILE A 100 -8.15 10.37 15.95
C ILE A 100 -7.97 10.23 14.45
N LEU A 101 -9.09 10.32 13.70
CA LEU A 101 -9.04 10.48 12.27
C LEU A 101 -8.24 11.75 12.02
N LYS A 102 -6.93 11.59 11.82
CA LYS A 102 -6.10 12.61 11.22
C LYS A 102 -6.78 12.85 9.87
N PRO A 103 -7.38 14.02 9.62
CA PRO A 103 -8.01 14.27 8.34
C PRO A 103 -6.96 13.98 7.28
N LEU A 104 -7.33 13.14 6.30
CA LEU A 104 -6.45 12.84 5.18
C LEU A 104 -5.95 14.20 4.65
N PRO A 105 -4.65 14.35 4.35
CA PRO A 105 -4.19 15.53 3.65
C PRO A 105 -5.03 15.60 2.38
N SER A 106 -5.95 16.56 2.32
CA SER A 106 -6.64 16.89 1.09
C SER A 106 -5.53 17.29 0.15
N THR A 107 -5.15 16.40 -0.78
CA THR A 107 -4.20 16.72 -1.84
C THR A 107 -4.83 17.88 -2.58
N LYS A 108 -4.43 19.08 -2.20
CA LYS A 108 -4.94 20.33 -2.76
C LYS A 108 -4.45 20.28 -4.19
N TYR A 109 -5.31 19.84 -5.09
CA TYR A 109 -5.07 19.86 -6.53
C TYR A 109 -4.66 21.30 -6.84
N ASN A 110 -3.38 21.48 -7.09
CA ASN A 110 -2.82 22.78 -7.38
C ASN A 110 -2.84 22.86 -8.91
N PRO A 111 -3.80 23.57 -9.54
CA PRO A 111 -3.91 23.67 -10.99
C PRO A 111 -2.77 24.50 -11.61
N GLY A 112 -1.59 24.54 -11.00
CA GLY A 112 -0.41 25.27 -11.46
C GLY A 112 0.11 24.80 -12.83
N GLY A 113 -0.48 23.73 -13.40
CA GLY A 113 -0.19 23.23 -14.74
C GLY A 113 -1.16 23.68 -15.82
N THR A 114 -2.32 24.26 -15.49
CA THR A 114 -3.37 24.52 -16.50
C THR A 114 -2.91 25.48 -17.59
N GLY A 115 -2.20 26.56 -17.22
CA GLY A 115 -1.63 27.50 -18.20
C GLY A 115 -0.55 26.86 -19.09
N LYS A 116 0.33 26.05 -18.51
CA LYS A 116 1.38 25.33 -19.26
C LYS A 116 0.78 24.28 -20.19
N LEU A 117 -0.28 23.58 -19.77
CA LEU A 117 -1.00 22.60 -20.58
C LEU A 117 -1.66 23.26 -21.79
N ILE A 118 -2.35 24.38 -21.57
CA ILE A 118 -2.99 25.15 -22.65
C ILE A 118 -1.92 25.69 -23.63
N PHE A 119 -0.81 26.19 -23.11
CA PHE A 119 0.32 26.66 -23.93
C PHE A 119 0.93 25.53 -24.79
N MET A 120 1.13 24.34 -24.22
CA MET A 120 1.63 23.16 -24.95
C MET A 120 0.66 22.70 -26.04
N ILE A 121 -0.65 22.74 -25.78
CA ILE A 121 -1.68 22.40 -26.78
C ILE A 121 -1.68 23.42 -27.92
N PHE A 122 -1.56 24.71 -27.61
CA PHE A 122 -1.45 25.77 -28.61
C PHE A 122 -0.20 25.62 -29.49
N ILE A 123 0.96 25.36 -28.87
CA ILE A 123 2.21 25.11 -29.60
C ILE A 123 2.03 23.91 -30.56
N LEU A 124 1.40 22.84 -30.09
CA LEU A 124 1.18 21.63 -30.87
C LEU A 124 0.28 21.91 -32.09
N LEU A 125 -0.82 22.64 -31.90
CA LEU A 125 -1.70 23.04 -32.99
C LEU A 125 -1.00 23.91 -34.03
N ILE A 126 -0.16 24.85 -33.60
CA ILE A 126 0.63 25.70 -34.51
C ILE A 126 1.63 24.86 -35.31
N LEU A 127 2.34 23.92 -34.67
CA LEU A 127 3.28 23.05 -35.36
C LEU A 127 2.59 22.21 -36.43
N VAL A 128 1.46 21.58 -36.08
CA VAL A 128 0.69 20.75 -37.02
C VAL A 128 0.08 21.61 -38.13
N GLY A 129 -0.51 22.76 -37.79
CA GLY A 129 -1.10 23.68 -38.76
C GLY A 129 -0.06 24.27 -39.72
N SER A 130 1.13 24.64 -39.21
CA SER A 130 2.26 25.09 -40.03
C SER A 130 2.71 24.00 -41.01
N LEU A 131 2.85 22.76 -40.54
CA LEU A 131 3.23 21.64 -41.39
C LEU A 131 2.21 21.40 -42.53
N ILE A 132 0.92 21.43 -42.21
CA ILE A 132 -0.15 21.30 -43.20
C ILE A 132 -0.10 22.48 -44.19
N SER A 133 0.11 23.69 -43.69
CA SER A 133 0.22 24.89 -44.53
C SER A 133 1.39 24.78 -45.51
N VAL A 134 2.56 24.28 -45.09
CA VAL A 134 3.70 24.06 -46.00
C VAL A 134 3.34 23.08 -47.11
N ILE A 135 2.60 22.01 -46.82
CA ILE A 135 2.21 21.01 -47.82
C ILE A 135 1.23 21.59 -48.84
N ILE A 136 0.23 22.38 -48.40
CA ILE A 136 -0.80 22.96 -49.27
C ILE A 136 -0.24 24.12 -50.10
N PHE A 137 0.59 24.97 -49.48
CA PHE A 137 1.15 26.15 -50.14
C PHE A 137 2.51 25.91 -50.79
N LYS A 138 2.98 24.66 -50.84
CA LYS A 138 4.29 24.29 -51.41
C LYS A 138 4.54 24.96 -52.77
N ASP A 139 3.53 24.95 -53.64
CA ASP A 139 3.66 25.47 -55.00
C ASP A 139 3.74 27.01 -55.00
N LYS A 140 3.03 27.69 -54.10
CA LYS A 140 3.15 29.15 -53.94
C LYS A 140 4.47 29.57 -53.31
N ILE A 141 5.00 28.79 -52.37
CA ILE A 141 6.29 29.06 -51.72
C ILE A 141 7.44 28.90 -52.72
N LEU A 142 7.42 27.82 -53.51
CA LEU A 142 8.41 27.56 -54.55
C LEU A 142 8.39 28.62 -55.65
N ASN A 143 7.20 29.08 -56.06
CA ASN A 143 7.05 30.15 -57.06
C ASN A 143 7.41 31.56 -56.54
N TRP A 144 7.44 31.78 -55.23
CA TRP A 144 7.86 33.07 -54.65
C TRP A 144 9.37 33.17 -54.44
N ILE A 145 10.04 32.02 -54.28
CA ILE A 145 11.50 31.92 -54.13
C ILE A 145 12.22 31.77 -55.48
N SER A 146 11.54 31.27 -56.51
CA SER A 146 12.07 31.22 -57.88
C SER A 146 11.92 32.55 -58.62
#